data_AF-A0A834BCN5-F1
#
_entry.id   AF-A0A834BCN5-F1
#
_cell.length_a   1.000
_cell.length_b   1.000
_cell.length_c   1.000
_cell.angle_alpha   90.00
_cell.angle_beta   90.00
_cell.angle_gamma   90.00
#
_symmetry.space_group_name_H-M   'P 1'
#
loop_
_entity.id
_entity.type
_entity.pdbx_description
1 polymer ?
#
loop_
_entity_poly.entity_id
_entity_poly.type
_entity_poly.pdbx_seq_one_letter_code
_entity_poly.pdbx_strand_id
1 'polypeptide(L)'
;MFFQNIIISFQVHLMFLFLRSNISLYSVVSLRPLPTDYVPSVVMLPGTCQTQDVELSEETIEQSDEMIEYDSPEQLNEQLVTLSLLPESRWKNLLNLDVIKKKNKPKEPPKVPKSAPFFIPTVPGLVPRYAAPEQNNDPQQSKVVNLGILAQKSDFCLKLEEGLVNNKYEAALNLLKELGPSGIETELRSLSPECGGSVEVMQSFLKMIGTMLDTKRDFELAQAYLALFLKLHLKMLPSEPKLVEEMTKLSSQVEENWVHLQSLFNQSICVLNYIKSALL
;
A
#
# COMPACT_ATOMS: atom_id res chain seq x y z
N MET A 1 18.83 -33.69 -24.41
CA MET A 1 19.31 -32.43 -23.80
C MET A 1 20.58 -31.99 -24.52
N PHE A 2 20.58 -30.89 -25.28
CA PHE A 2 21.76 -30.42 -26.00
C PHE A 2 22.71 -29.71 -25.02
N PHE A 3 23.86 -30.31 -24.72
CA PHE A 3 24.90 -29.69 -23.90
C PHE A 3 25.65 -28.63 -24.72
N GLN A 4 25.19 -27.38 -24.63
CA GLN A 4 25.91 -26.24 -25.19
C GLN A 4 27.20 -26.01 -24.39
N ASN A 5 28.32 -26.48 -24.92
CA ASN A 5 29.64 -26.31 -24.30
C ASN A 5 30.29 -25.03 -24.84
N ILE A 6 30.75 -24.15 -23.96
CA ILE A 6 31.65 -23.05 -24.36
C ILE A 6 33.09 -23.56 -24.27
N ILE A 7 33.84 -23.36 -25.34
CA ILE A 7 35.28 -23.61 -25.38
C ILE A 7 35.96 -22.25 -25.29
N ILE A 8 36.66 -22.00 -24.18
CA ILE A 8 37.48 -20.80 -24.02
C ILE A 8 38.93 -21.22 -24.25
N SER A 9 39.57 -20.61 -25.24
CA SER A 9 40.97 -20.88 -25.58
C SER A 9 41.83 -19.69 -25.17
N PHE A 10 42.80 -19.93 -24.29
CA PHE A 10 43.85 -18.96 -23.96
C PHE A 10 45.18 -19.45 -24.50
N GLN A 11 45.98 -18.54 -25.05
CA GLN A 11 47.34 -18.82 -25.49
C GLN A 11 48.32 -18.17 -24.52
N VAL A 12 49.05 -19.01 -23.78
CA VAL A 12 50.18 -18.56 -22.95
C VAL A 12 51.41 -19.31 -23.42
N HIS A 13 52.38 -18.54 -23.92
CA HIS A 13 53.74 -18.96 -24.25
C HIS A 13 53.88 -20.31 -24.99
N LEU A 14 53.15 -20.45 -26.10
CA LEU A 14 53.20 -21.59 -27.04
C LEU A 14 52.47 -22.89 -26.62
N MET A 15 51.58 -22.86 -25.62
CA MET A 15 50.69 -23.99 -25.32
C MET A 15 49.22 -23.54 -25.29
N PHE A 16 48.35 -24.26 -26.00
CA PHE A 16 46.90 -24.01 -26.02
C PHE A 16 46.23 -24.82 -24.92
N LEU A 17 45.61 -24.14 -23.96
CA LEU A 17 44.78 -24.78 -22.93
C LEU A 17 43.31 -24.62 -23.32
N PHE A 18 42.62 -25.75 -23.50
CA PHE A 18 41.18 -25.79 -23.77
C PHE A 18 40.44 -26.18 -22.50
N LEU A 19 39.79 -25.21 -21.85
CA LEU A 19 38.89 -25.46 -20.72
C LEU A 19 37.47 -25.64 -21.25
N ARG A 20 36.88 -26.79 -20.93
CA ARG A 20 35.49 -27.12 -21.25
C ARG A 20 34.68 -26.96 -19.97
N SER A 21 33.86 -25.93 -19.90
CA SER A 21 32.98 -25.70 -18.75
C SER A 21 31.52 -25.82 -19.19
N ASN A 22 30.72 -26.51 -18.37
CA ASN A 22 29.32 -26.76 -18.67
C ASN A 22 28.49 -25.50 -18.37
N ILE A 23 27.85 -24.94 -19.39
CA ILE A 23 27.10 -23.68 -19.28
C ILE A 23 25.90 -23.79 -18.31
N SER A 24 25.37 -25.00 -18.08
CA SER A 24 24.28 -25.25 -17.13
C SER A 24 24.68 -25.03 -15.68
N LEU A 25 25.98 -24.97 -15.35
CA LEU A 25 26.44 -24.57 -14.01
C LEU A 25 26.34 -23.05 -13.77
N TYR A 26 26.13 -22.27 -14.83
CA TYR A 26 26.07 -20.80 -14.78
C TYR A 26 24.69 -20.24 -15.11
N SER A 27 23.72 -21.09 -15.46
CA SER A 27 22.31 -20.67 -15.53
C SER A 27 21.76 -20.51 -14.12
N VAL A 28 21.05 -19.42 -13.86
CA VAL A 28 20.28 -19.25 -12.63
C VAL A 28 19.26 -20.38 -12.56
N VAL A 29 19.54 -21.39 -11.74
CA VAL A 29 18.59 -22.47 -11.47
C VAL A 29 17.60 -21.91 -10.47
N SER A 30 16.40 -21.55 -10.94
CA SER A 30 15.29 -21.24 -10.05
C SER A 30 14.90 -22.54 -9.34
N LEU A 31 15.26 -22.65 -8.06
CA LEU A 31 14.87 -23.77 -7.23
C LEU A 31 13.37 -23.64 -6.93
N ARG A 32 12.61 -24.67 -7.31
CA ARG A 32 11.19 -24.76 -6.97
C ARG A 32 11.06 -25.07 -5.48
N PRO A 33 10.24 -24.33 -4.71
CA PRO A 33 9.89 -24.76 -3.37
C PRO A 33 9.16 -26.10 -3.46
N LEU A 34 9.64 -27.07 -2.67
CA LEU A 34 9.06 -28.40 -2.65
C LEU A 34 7.73 -28.35 -1.88
N PRO A 35 6.68 -29.07 -2.34
CA PRO A 35 5.46 -29.24 -1.59
C PRO A 35 5.73 -29.77 -0.18
N THR A 36 4.86 -29.44 0.78
CA THR A 36 5.01 -29.86 2.18
C THR A 36 5.05 -31.38 2.35
N ASP A 37 4.48 -32.12 1.39
CA ASP A 37 4.39 -33.58 1.39
C ASP A 37 5.45 -34.25 0.49
N TYR A 38 6.48 -33.51 0.05
CA TYR A 38 7.46 -34.01 -0.91
C TYR A 38 8.34 -35.12 -0.31
N VAL A 39 8.29 -36.30 -0.92
CA VAL A 39 9.16 -37.44 -0.61
C VAL A 39 10.31 -37.49 -1.63
N PRO A 40 11.58 -37.35 -1.22
CA PRO A 40 12.71 -37.37 -2.15
C PRO A 40 12.84 -38.73 -2.84
N SER A 41 12.85 -38.75 -4.18
CA SER A 41 13.21 -39.94 -4.94
C SER A 41 14.72 -40.19 -4.86
N VAL A 42 15.12 -41.41 -4.52
CA VAL A 42 16.53 -41.81 -4.40
C VAL A 42 17.05 -42.07 -5.81
N VAL A 43 17.66 -41.05 -6.42
CA VAL A 43 18.36 -41.21 -7.70
C VAL A 43 19.79 -41.66 -7.43
N MET A 44 20.22 -42.74 -8.10
CA MET A 44 21.61 -43.18 -8.06
C MET A 44 22.52 -42.13 -8.69
N LEU A 45 23.55 -41.71 -7.96
CA LEU A 45 24.59 -40.82 -8.48
C LEU A 45 25.24 -41.45 -9.72
N PRO A 46 25.60 -40.66 -10.76
CA PRO A 46 26.28 -41.20 -11.94
C PRO A 46 27.62 -41.83 -11.52
N GLY A 47 27.66 -43.16 -11.53
CA GLY A 47 28.89 -43.92 -11.30
C GLY A 47 29.77 -43.90 -12.55
N THR A 48 31.07 -43.70 -12.39
CA THR A 48 32.05 -43.61 -13.49
C THR A 48 32.48 -44.95 -14.08
N CYS A 49 31.67 -46.01 -13.96
CA CYS A 49 32.02 -47.35 -14.47
C CYS A 49 31.18 -47.74 -15.69
N GLN A 50 31.88 -48.14 -16.75
CA GLN A 50 31.29 -48.64 -17.99
C GLN A 50 30.66 -50.02 -17.75
N THR A 51 29.34 -50.10 -17.84
CA THR A 51 28.64 -51.38 -17.99
C THR A 51 27.42 -51.21 -18.89
N GLN A 52 27.52 -51.90 -20.03
CA GLN A 52 26.50 -52.52 -20.89
C GLN A 52 25.08 -51.93 -20.92
N ASP A 53 24.64 -51.67 -22.15
CA ASP A 53 23.31 -51.26 -22.59
C ASP A 53 22.18 -51.83 -21.73
N VAL A 54 21.73 -51.04 -20.76
CA VAL A 54 20.39 -51.17 -20.19
C VAL A 54 19.57 -50.10 -20.87
N GLU A 55 18.58 -50.51 -21.67
CA GLU A 55 17.56 -49.62 -22.22
C GLU A 55 16.93 -48.84 -21.06
N LEU A 56 17.41 -47.62 -20.86
CA LEU A 56 16.80 -46.64 -19.98
C LEU A 56 15.52 -46.22 -20.67
N SER A 57 14.40 -46.84 -20.27
CA SER A 57 13.08 -46.31 -20.57
C SER A 57 13.08 -44.85 -20.12
N GLU A 58 13.08 -43.93 -21.09
CA GLU A 58 12.88 -42.51 -20.86
C GLU A 58 11.46 -42.36 -20.28
N GLU A 59 11.33 -42.52 -18.97
CA GLU A 59 10.17 -42.03 -18.24
C GLU A 59 10.13 -40.53 -18.52
N THR A 60 9.25 -40.17 -19.43
CA THR A 60 8.90 -38.79 -19.74
C THR A 60 8.29 -38.26 -18.45
N ILE A 61 9.12 -37.61 -17.63
CA ILE A 61 8.67 -36.82 -16.50
C ILE A 61 7.74 -35.79 -17.12
N GLU A 62 6.44 -36.01 -16.98
CA GLU A 62 5.44 -35.01 -17.31
C GLU A 62 5.82 -33.77 -16.49
N GLN A 63 6.38 -32.78 -17.18
CA GLN A 63 6.57 -31.47 -16.61
C GLN A 63 5.16 -30.92 -16.44
N SER A 64 4.56 -31.21 -15.29
CA SER A 64 3.37 -30.51 -14.82
C SER A 64 3.75 -29.03 -14.72
N ASP A 65 3.41 -28.28 -15.77
CA ASP A 65 3.69 -26.86 -15.94
C ASP A 65 2.71 -25.99 -15.12
N GLU A 66 2.13 -26.57 -14.07
CA GLU A 66 1.30 -25.86 -13.12
C GLU A 66 2.22 -25.14 -12.14
N MET A 67 2.54 -23.89 -12.48
CA MET A 67 3.11 -22.91 -11.56
C MET A 67 2.18 -22.88 -10.33
N ILE A 68 2.65 -23.38 -9.19
CA ILE A 68 1.94 -23.18 -7.92
C ILE A 68 1.90 -21.67 -7.71
N GLU A 69 0.70 -21.08 -7.83
CA GLU A 69 0.46 -19.68 -7.54
C GLU A 69 0.66 -19.48 -6.04
N TYR A 70 1.87 -19.06 -5.65
CA TYR A 70 2.19 -18.71 -4.28
C TYR A 70 1.62 -17.34 -3.98
N ASP A 71 0.47 -17.32 -3.31
CA ASP A 71 -0.09 -16.10 -2.76
C ASP A 71 0.62 -15.78 -1.44
N SER A 72 1.38 -14.69 -1.42
CA SER A 72 2.10 -14.26 -0.21
C SER A 72 1.09 -13.72 0.80
N PRO A 73 1.18 -14.08 2.09
CA PRO A 73 0.31 -13.49 3.10
C PRO A 73 0.54 -11.97 3.17
N GLU A 74 -0.52 -11.22 3.52
CA GLU A 74 -0.46 -9.75 3.62
C GLU A 74 0.65 -9.25 4.57
N GLN A 75 0.97 -10.03 5.60
CA GLN A 75 2.06 -9.76 6.53
C GLN A 75 2.80 -11.05 6.87
N LEU A 76 4.13 -11.02 6.71
CA LEU A 76 4.99 -12.18 7.00
C LEU A 76 5.14 -12.44 8.51
N ASN A 77 5.14 -11.40 9.32
CA ASN A 77 5.24 -11.48 10.78
C ASN A 77 4.69 -10.20 11.42
N GLU A 78 3.97 -10.33 12.53
CA GLU A 78 3.41 -9.23 13.32
C GLU A 78 4.48 -8.24 13.83
N GLN A 79 5.73 -8.69 13.99
CA GLN A 79 6.83 -7.84 14.46
C GLN A 79 7.41 -6.96 13.33
N LEU A 80 7.18 -7.33 12.07
CA LEU A 80 7.70 -6.62 10.90
C LEU A 80 6.78 -5.49 10.49
N VAL A 81 7.39 -4.36 10.14
CA VAL A 81 6.68 -3.23 9.53
C VAL A 81 6.35 -3.55 8.09
N THR A 82 5.07 -3.44 7.74
CA THR A 82 4.58 -3.61 6.37
C THR A 82 4.08 -2.29 5.81
N LEU A 83 4.37 -2.07 4.53
CA LEU A 83 3.87 -0.92 3.79
C LEU A 83 2.63 -1.33 3.00
N SER A 84 1.73 -0.37 2.73
CA SER A 84 0.57 -0.66 1.89
C SER A 84 1.00 -0.93 0.44
N LEU A 85 0.17 -1.71 -0.26
CA LEU A 85 0.31 -1.94 -1.70
C LEU A 85 -0.15 -0.73 -2.54
N LEU A 86 -0.51 0.39 -1.92
CA LEU A 86 -0.97 1.58 -2.63
C LEU A 86 0.20 2.36 -3.23
N PRO A 87 0.01 3.03 -4.38
CA PRO A 87 1.05 3.86 -4.97
C PRO A 87 1.50 4.97 -4.02
N GLU A 88 2.82 5.16 -3.89
CA GLU A 88 3.40 6.16 -2.98
C GLU A 88 2.85 7.57 -3.18
N SER A 89 2.52 7.90 -4.43
CA SER A 89 1.95 9.19 -4.80
C SER A 89 0.65 9.49 -4.04
N ARG A 90 -0.15 8.48 -3.68
CA ARG A 90 -1.42 8.70 -2.98
C ARG A 90 -1.20 9.32 -1.61
N TRP A 91 -0.34 8.75 -0.79
CA TRP A 91 -0.10 9.22 0.58
C TRP A 91 0.89 10.37 0.65
N LYS A 92 1.93 10.42 -0.20
CA LYS A 92 2.87 11.55 -0.27
C LYS A 92 2.16 12.87 -0.63
N ASN A 93 1.16 12.80 -1.51
CA ASN A 93 0.42 13.99 -1.93
C ASN A 93 -0.58 14.50 -0.89
N LEU A 94 -1.00 13.69 0.11
CA LEU A 94 -2.01 14.07 1.11
C LEU A 94 -1.64 15.37 1.83
N LEU A 95 -0.37 15.54 2.21
CA LEU A 95 0.07 16.73 2.94
C LEU A 95 0.09 18.00 2.07
N ASN A 96 0.27 17.84 0.77
CA ASN A 96 0.51 18.91 -0.20
C ASN A 96 -0.64 19.11 -1.21
N LEU A 97 -1.85 18.60 -0.90
CA LEU A 97 -3.00 18.71 -1.80
C LEU A 97 -3.31 20.16 -2.17
N ASP A 98 -3.17 21.10 -1.25
CA ASP A 98 -3.43 22.53 -1.51
C ASP A 98 -2.51 23.09 -2.60
N VAL A 99 -1.23 22.72 -2.55
CA VAL A 99 -0.20 23.16 -3.50
C VAL A 99 -0.45 22.52 -4.86
N ILE A 100 -0.77 21.23 -4.88
CA ILE A 100 -1.07 20.48 -6.10
C ILE A 100 -2.34 21.03 -6.76
N LYS A 101 -3.42 21.25 -5.99
CA LYS A 101 -4.66 21.86 -6.46
C LYS A 101 -4.38 23.24 -7.05
N LYS A 102 -3.59 24.09 -6.39
CA LYS A 102 -3.20 25.43 -6.90
C LYS A 102 -2.42 25.35 -8.22
N LYS A 103 -1.47 24.43 -8.34
CA LYS A 103 -0.67 24.22 -9.56
C LYS A 103 -1.51 23.66 -10.72
N ASN A 104 -2.45 22.78 -10.43
CA ASN A 104 -3.30 22.14 -11.42
C ASN A 104 -4.49 23.02 -11.86
N LYS A 105 -4.68 24.20 -11.25
CA LYS A 105 -5.70 25.15 -11.71
C LYS A 105 -5.40 25.55 -13.17
N PRO A 106 -6.38 25.46 -14.08
CA PRO A 106 -6.22 25.93 -15.46
C PRO A 106 -5.74 27.38 -15.49
N LYS A 107 -4.75 27.68 -16.33
CA LYS A 107 -4.18 29.04 -16.47
C LYS A 107 -5.22 30.05 -16.97
N GLU A 108 -6.07 29.64 -17.89
CA GLU A 108 -7.26 30.39 -18.28
C GLU A 108 -8.46 29.76 -17.59
N PRO A 109 -9.21 30.51 -16.75
CA PRO A 109 -10.42 29.98 -16.16
C PRO A 109 -11.40 29.63 -17.28
N PRO A 110 -12.10 28.48 -17.20
CA PRO A 110 -13.09 28.11 -18.20
C PRO A 110 -14.12 29.24 -18.34
N LYS A 111 -14.48 29.59 -19.58
CA LYS A 111 -15.46 30.65 -19.86
C LYS A 111 -16.80 30.26 -19.24
N VAL A 112 -17.07 30.80 -18.05
CA VAL A 112 -18.32 30.57 -17.33
C VAL A 112 -19.45 31.15 -18.20
N PRO A 113 -20.47 30.37 -18.58
CA PRO A 113 -21.59 30.91 -19.35
C PRO A 113 -22.26 32.03 -18.55
N LYS A 114 -22.70 33.09 -19.24
CA LYS A 114 -23.30 34.30 -18.62
C LYS A 114 -24.56 34.00 -17.79
N SER A 115 -25.17 32.83 -17.99
CA SER A 115 -26.33 32.36 -17.25
C SER A 115 -26.16 30.89 -16.88
N ALA A 116 -25.22 30.61 -15.99
CA ALA A 116 -25.19 29.33 -15.30
C ALA A 116 -26.30 29.32 -14.23
N PRO A 117 -27.14 28.27 -14.15
CA PRO A 117 -28.08 28.13 -13.05
C PRO A 117 -27.30 28.06 -11.73
N PHE A 118 -27.75 28.79 -10.70
CA PHE A 118 -27.13 28.79 -9.37
C PHE A 118 -27.10 27.38 -8.75
N PHE A 119 -28.14 26.58 -9.02
CA PHE A 119 -28.21 25.18 -8.64
C PHE A 119 -27.93 24.30 -9.84
N ILE A 120 -26.73 23.71 -9.89
CA ILE A 120 -26.45 22.63 -10.82
C ILE A 120 -27.36 21.47 -10.43
N PRO A 121 -28.17 20.91 -11.36
CA PRO A 121 -29.06 19.80 -11.05
C PRO A 121 -28.25 18.62 -10.47
N THR A 122 -28.57 18.24 -9.23
CA THR A 122 -28.03 17.04 -8.59
C THR A 122 -29.08 15.94 -8.62
N VAL A 123 -28.62 14.69 -8.80
CA VAL A 123 -29.44 13.50 -8.60
C VAL A 123 -29.60 13.31 -7.09
N PRO A 124 -30.82 13.15 -6.56
CA PRO A 124 -31.01 12.85 -5.14
C PRO A 124 -30.38 11.50 -4.80
N GLY A 125 -29.48 11.47 -3.81
CA GLY A 125 -28.78 10.27 -3.36
C GLY A 125 -27.75 10.56 -2.26
N LEU A 126 -27.28 9.51 -1.59
CA LEU A 126 -26.25 9.55 -0.52
C LEU A 126 -24.92 10.15 -0.98
N VAL A 127 -24.61 10.02 -2.28
CA VAL A 127 -23.46 10.66 -2.92
C VAL A 127 -23.98 11.70 -3.90
N PRO A 128 -23.66 13.00 -3.72
CA PRO A 128 -24.08 14.05 -4.65
C PRO A 128 -23.49 13.78 -6.04
N ARG A 129 -24.32 13.29 -6.96
CA ARG A 129 -23.96 13.15 -8.37
C ARG A 129 -24.66 14.25 -9.17
N TYR A 130 -23.90 14.96 -9.99
CA TYR A 130 -24.51 15.92 -10.92
C TYR A 130 -25.30 15.15 -11.98
N ALA A 131 -26.52 15.58 -12.25
CA ALA A 131 -27.28 15.03 -13.36
C ALA A 131 -26.61 15.47 -14.68
N ALA A 132 -26.53 14.55 -15.64
CA ALA A 132 -26.11 14.91 -16.99
C ALA A 132 -27.07 15.97 -17.54
N PRO A 133 -26.60 16.93 -18.37
CA PRO A 133 -27.48 17.93 -18.96
C PRO A 133 -28.40 17.27 -19.98
N GLU A 134 -29.58 16.84 -19.54
CA GLU A 134 -30.67 16.51 -20.45
C GLU A 134 -31.29 17.82 -20.95
N GLN A 135 -31.31 18.00 -22.27
CA GLN A 135 -32.06 19.07 -22.93
C GLN A 135 -33.55 18.74 -22.86
N ASN A 136 -34.19 18.95 -21.71
CA ASN A 136 -35.65 18.96 -21.65
C ASN A 136 -36.13 20.18 -20.84
N ASN A 137 -36.70 21.12 -21.57
CA ASN A 137 -37.43 22.27 -21.04
C ASN A 137 -38.81 21.79 -20.58
N ASP A 138 -38.99 21.51 -19.29
CA ASP A 138 -40.32 21.38 -18.69
C ASP A 138 -40.42 22.24 -17.41
N PRO A 139 -41.29 23.27 -17.35
CA PRO A 139 -41.18 24.33 -16.35
C PRO A 139 -41.97 24.10 -15.04
N GLN A 140 -42.33 22.88 -14.66
CA GLN A 140 -43.21 22.67 -13.49
C GLN A 140 -42.81 21.54 -12.51
N GLN A 141 -41.61 21.62 -11.93
CA GLN A 141 -41.37 20.94 -10.65
C GLN A 141 -40.63 21.85 -9.66
N SER A 142 -41.36 22.25 -8.62
CA SER A 142 -40.83 22.89 -7.42
C SER A 142 -39.79 21.98 -6.78
N LYS A 143 -38.51 22.24 -7.05
CA LYS A 143 -37.34 21.56 -6.45
C LYS A 143 -37.22 21.96 -4.98
N VAL A 144 -38.02 21.35 -4.11
CA VAL A 144 -37.82 21.43 -2.67
C VAL A 144 -36.61 20.56 -2.32
N VAL A 145 -35.51 21.21 -1.93
CA VAL A 145 -34.30 20.53 -1.47
C VAL A 145 -34.63 19.88 -0.12
N ASN A 146 -34.55 18.55 -0.05
CA ASN A 146 -34.77 17.82 1.19
C ASN A 146 -33.57 18.03 2.13
N LEU A 147 -33.66 19.03 3.00
CA LEU A 147 -32.61 19.43 3.94
C LEU A 147 -32.21 18.31 4.91
N GLY A 148 -33.08 17.31 5.11
CA GLY A 148 -32.81 16.15 5.98
C GLY A 148 -31.69 15.23 5.47
N ILE A 149 -31.32 15.31 4.18
CA ILE A 149 -30.22 14.53 3.60
C ILE A 149 -28.85 15.17 3.91
N LEU A 150 -28.82 16.48 4.16
CA LEU A 150 -27.57 17.23 4.36
C LEU A 150 -26.91 17.00 5.73
N ALA A 151 -27.65 16.44 6.69
CA ALA A 151 -27.20 16.17 8.05
C ALA A 151 -26.86 14.68 8.29
N GLN A 152 -26.83 13.84 7.26
CA GLN A 152 -26.40 12.46 7.43
C GLN A 152 -24.89 12.43 7.65
N LYS A 153 -24.48 11.82 8.78
CA LYS A 153 -23.07 11.53 9.06
C LYS A 153 -22.48 10.72 7.91
N SER A 154 -21.22 10.98 7.57
CA SER A 154 -20.49 10.17 6.61
C SER A 154 -20.45 8.70 7.06
N ASP A 155 -20.50 7.77 6.10
CA ASP A 155 -20.31 6.33 6.31
C ASP A 155 -19.00 6.06 7.09
N PHE A 156 -17.95 6.86 6.84
CA PHE A 156 -16.69 6.77 7.57
C PHE A 156 -16.85 7.09 9.06
N CYS A 157 -17.56 8.18 9.39
CA CYS A 157 -17.85 8.55 10.78
C CYS A 157 -18.67 7.48 11.48
N LEU A 158 -19.68 6.90 10.81
CA LEU A 158 -20.47 5.80 11.37
C LEU A 158 -19.60 4.57 11.68
N LYS A 159 -18.68 4.21 10.78
CA LYS A 159 -17.75 3.09 11.01
C LYS A 159 -16.75 3.37 12.12
N LEU A 160 -16.33 4.62 12.31
CA LEU A 160 -15.51 5.02 13.47
C LEU A 160 -16.30 4.95 14.78
N GLU A 161 -17.58 5.31 14.80
CA GLU A 161 -18.43 5.18 15.99
C GLU A 161 -18.62 3.70 16.37
N GLU A 162 -18.90 2.83 15.40
CA GLU A 162 -18.96 1.38 15.60
C GLU A 162 -17.61 0.82 16.10
N GLY A 163 -16.50 1.31 15.54
CA GLY A 163 -15.15 0.93 15.94
C GLY A 163 -14.81 1.35 17.36
N LEU A 164 -15.34 2.47 17.84
CA LEU A 164 -15.14 2.94 19.22
C LEU A 164 -15.75 1.96 20.24
N VAL A 165 -16.87 1.33 19.91
CA VAL A 165 -17.54 0.34 20.77
C VAL A 165 -16.84 -1.01 20.67
N ASN A 166 -16.47 -1.43 19.46
CA ASN A 166 -15.99 -2.78 19.20
C ASN A 166 -14.46 -2.92 19.22
N ASN A 167 -13.71 -1.82 19.34
CA ASN A 167 -12.25 -1.73 19.16
C ASN A 167 -11.75 -2.38 17.85
N LYS A 168 -12.55 -2.28 16.78
CA LYS A 168 -12.24 -2.82 15.45
C LYS A 168 -12.35 -1.72 14.41
N TYR A 169 -11.24 -1.40 13.76
CA TYR A 169 -11.14 -0.27 12.83
C TYR A 169 -10.85 -0.65 11.37
N GLU A 170 -10.71 -1.94 11.07
CA GLU A 170 -10.40 -2.45 9.72
C GLU A 170 -11.38 -1.93 8.65
N ALA A 171 -12.68 -1.88 8.96
CA ALA A 171 -13.69 -1.40 8.02
C ALA A 171 -13.54 0.10 7.71
N ALA A 172 -13.22 0.92 8.72
CA ALA A 172 -12.97 2.34 8.54
C ALA A 172 -11.67 2.58 7.75
N LEU A 173 -10.64 1.76 8.00
CA LEU A 173 -9.38 1.81 7.27
C LEU A 173 -9.57 1.45 5.79
N ASN A 174 -10.31 0.38 5.48
CA ASN A 174 -10.56 -0.04 4.10
C ASN A 174 -11.31 1.03 3.32
N LEU A 175 -12.28 1.71 3.95
CA LEU A 175 -12.97 2.85 3.35
C LEU A 175 -11.98 3.98 3.01
N LEU A 176 -11.05 4.31 3.92
CA LEU A 176 -10.00 5.31 3.64
C LEU A 176 -9.05 4.90 2.50
N LYS A 177 -8.74 3.61 2.36
CA LYS A 177 -7.89 3.09 1.28
C LYS A 177 -8.56 3.18 -0.09
N GLU A 178 -9.88 2.96 -0.15
CA GLU A 178 -10.67 3.10 -1.37
C GLU A 178 -10.80 4.56 -1.82
N LEU A 179 -10.82 5.50 -0.86
CA LEU A 179 -10.94 6.92 -1.15
C LEU A 179 -9.71 7.50 -1.85
N GLY A 180 -9.96 8.48 -2.71
CA GLY A 180 -8.91 9.31 -3.30
C GLY A 180 -8.38 10.35 -2.30
N PRO A 181 -7.21 10.96 -2.57
CA PRO A 181 -6.60 11.95 -1.67
C PRO A 181 -7.52 13.11 -1.26
N SER A 182 -8.32 13.63 -2.20
CA SER A 182 -9.31 14.69 -1.90
C SER A 182 -10.47 14.19 -1.03
N GLY A 183 -10.88 12.92 -1.18
CA GLY A 183 -11.93 12.31 -0.38
C GLY A 183 -11.47 12.14 1.06
N ILE A 184 -10.26 11.60 1.25
CA ILE A 184 -9.61 11.47 2.57
C ILE A 184 -9.57 12.82 3.28
N GLU A 185 -9.15 13.89 2.59
CA GLU A 185 -9.12 15.25 3.16
C GLU A 185 -10.50 15.75 3.60
N THR A 186 -11.55 15.49 2.82
CA THR A 186 -12.92 15.86 3.16
C THR A 186 -13.44 15.06 4.34
N GLU A 187 -13.23 13.74 4.36
CA GLU A 187 -13.62 12.87 5.46
C GLU A 187 -12.94 13.29 6.76
N LEU A 188 -11.61 13.46 6.75
CA LEU A 188 -10.88 13.91 7.93
C LEU A 188 -11.33 15.28 8.42
N ARG A 189 -11.74 16.18 7.53
CA ARG A 189 -12.30 17.49 7.90
C ARG A 189 -13.69 17.36 8.52
N SER A 190 -14.52 16.42 8.06
CA SER A 190 -15.85 16.16 8.60
C SER A 190 -15.85 15.56 10.01
N LEU A 191 -14.70 15.07 10.50
CA LEU A 191 -14.56 14.59 11.89
C LEU A 191 -14.71 15.71 12.92
N SER A 192 -14.45 16.96 12.53
CA SER A 192 -14.60 18.11 13.43
C SER A 192 -16.06 18.30 13.86
N PRO A 193 -16.30 18.68 15.13
CA PRO A 193 -17.59 19.18 15.60
C PRO A 193 -18.20 20.28 14.70
N GLU A 194 -17.37 21.13 14.09
CA GLU A 194 -17.80 22.20 13.18
C GLU A 194 -18.42 21.70 11.86
N CYS A 195 -18.11 20.46 11.46
CA CYS A 195 -18.46 19.90 10.15
C CYS A 195 -19.38 18.65 10.26
N GLY A 196 -20.00 18.43 11.42
CA GLY A 196 -20.97 17.33 11.64
C GLY A 196 -20.40 16.11 12.37
N GLY A 197 -19.16 16.15 12.83
CA GLY A 197 -18.54 15.13 13.67
C GLY A 197 -18.71 15.36 15.18
N SER A 198 -17.95 14.62 15.98
CA SER A 198 -17.90 14.78 17.43
C SER A 198 -16.48 14.54 17.95
N VAL A 199 -16.19 15.04 19.16
CA VAL A 199 -14.89 14.81 19.82
C VAL A 199 -14.61 13.31 20.01
N GLU A 200 -15.67 12.52 20.21
CA GLU A 200 -15.59 11.06 20.36
C GLU A 200 -15.17 10.38 19.04
N VAL A 201 -15.65 10.85 17.90
CA VAL A 201 -15.24 10.35 16.58
C VAL A 201 -13.77 10.69 16.30
N MET A 202 -13.33 11.89 16.68
CA MET A 202 -11.90 12.27 16.59
C MET A 202 -11.04 11.39 17.50
N GLN A 203 -11.51 11.07 18.70
CA GLN A 203 -10.86 10.13 19.61
C GLN A 203 -10.77 8.73 18.98
N SER A 204 -11.86 8.28 18.36
CA SER A 204 -11.93 7.00 17.67
C SER A 204 -10.94 6.92 16.51
N PHE A 205 -10.78 8.00 15.75
CA PHE A 205 -9.76 8.10 14.71
C PHE A 205 -8.33 7.95 15.27
N LEU A 206 -8.01 8.60 16.39
CA LEU A 206 -6.69 8.45 17.04
C LEU A 206 -6.45 7.01 17.51
N LYS A 207 -7.47 6.35 18.06
CA LYS A 207 -7.40 4.94 18.45
C LYS A 207 -7.20 4.02 17.25
N MET A 208 -7.88 4.29 16.12
CA MET A 208 -7.63 3.59 14.86
C MET A 208 -6.17 3.69 14.45
N ILE A 209 -5.58 4.89 14.45
CA ILE A 209 -4.14 5.06 14.15
C ILE A 209 -3.27 4.28 15.14
N GLY A 210 -3.60 4.31 16.43
CA GLY A 210 -2.91 3.50 17.44
C GLY A 210 -2.92 2.01 17.09
N THR A 211 -4.08 1.46 16.70
CA THR A 211 -4.18 0.06 16.29
C THR A 211 -3.39 -0.26 15.00
N MET A 212 -3.29 0.69 14.07
CA MET A 212 -2.44 0.51 12.87
C MET A 212 -0.96 0.45 13.24
N LEU A 213 -0.52 1.28 14.19
CA LEU A 213 0.86 1.29 14.67
C LEU A 213 1.20 0.04 15.50
N ASP A 214 0.27 -0.46 16.30
CA ASP A 214 0.46 -1.68 17.09
C ASP A 214 0.53 -2.93 16.19
N THR A 215 -0.31 -3.00 15.16
CA THR A 215 -0.29 -4.09 14.17
C THR A 215 0.86 -3.97 13.16
N LYS A 216 1.54 -2.81 13.12
CA LYS A 216 2.63 -2.50 12.19
C LYS A 216 2.25 -2.71 10.71
N ARG A 217 0.95 -2.53 10.39
CA ARG A 217 0.40 -2.62 9.03
C ARG A 217 0.12 -1.24 8.45
N ASP A 218 0.37 -1.11 7.15
CA ASP A 218 0.19 0.14 6.39
C ASP A 218 0.84 1.34 7.09
N PHE A 219 2.07 1.16 7.56
CA PHE A 219 2.72 2.10 8.48
C PHE A 219 2.85 3.52 7.89
N GLU A 220 3.12 3.62 6.60
CA GLU A 220 3.19 4.89 5.89
C GLU A 220 1.82 5.57 5.75
N LEU A 221 0.73 4.81 5.64
CA LEU A 221 -0.63 5.36 5.65
C LEU A 221 -0.99 5.88 7.04
N ALA A 222 -0.67 5.13 8.10
CA ALA A 222 -0.90 5.56 9.48
C ALA A 222 -0.23 6.92 9.75
N GLN A 223 1.05 7.06 9.35
CA GLN A 223 1.79 8.30 9.50
C GLN A 223 1.23 9.44 8.63
N ALA A 224 0.86 9.16 7.38
CA ALA A 224 0.29 10.17 6.49
C ALA A 224 -1.09 10.66 6.94
N TYR A 225 -1.95 9.76 7.40
CA TYR A 225 -3.28 10.09 7.94
C TYR A 225 -3.17 10.88 9.25
N LEU A 226 -2.26 10.47 10.15
CA LEU A 226 -1.98 11.21 11.36
C LEU A 226 -1.49 12.64 11.07
N ALA A 227 -0.51 12.78 10.17
CA ALA A 227 0.02 14.09 9.80
C ALA A 227 -1.06 15.00 9.19
N LEU A 228 -1.93 14.48 8.33
CA LEU A 228 -3.04 15.24 7.76
C LEU A 228 -4.07 15.63 8.82
N PHE A 229 -4.43 14.71 9.72
CA PHE A 229 -5.34 14.97 10.83
C PHE A 229 -4.82 16.09 11.73
N LEU A 230 -3.55 16.03 12.13
CA LEU A 230 -2.90 17.06 12.94
C LEU A 230 -2.90 18.42 12.23
N LYS A 231 -2.60 18.45 10.92
CA LYS A 231 -2.61 19.68 10.12
C LYS A 231 -3.99 20.32 10.07
N LEU A 232 -5.06 19.53 9.96
CA LEU A 232 -6.43 20.04 9.87
C LEU A 232 -6.97 20.52 11.22
N HIS A 233 -6.64 19.81 12.31
CA HIS A 233 -7.30 20.00 13.61
C HIS A 233 -6.44 20.68 14.67
N LEU A 234 -5.23 21.17 14.31
CA LEU A 234 -4.23 21.75 15.22
C LEU A 234 -4.79 22.77 16.23
N LYS A 235 -5.78 23.56 15.83
CA LYS A 235 -6.36 24.61 16.69
C LYS A 235 -7.29 24.07 17.77
N MET A 236 -7.96 22.95 17.51
CA MET A 236 -8.99 22.38 18.39
C MET A 236 -8.41 21.36 19.36
N LEU A 237 -7.33 20.68 18.96
CA LEU A 237 -6.69 19.63 19.75
C LEU A 237 -6.27 20.06 21.16
N PRO A 238 -5.63 21.24 21.37
CA PRO A 238 -5.19 21.65 22.71
C PRO A 238 -6.34 22.02 23.65
N SER A 239 -7.52 22.32 23.11
CA SER A 239 -8.69 22.73 23.88
C SER A 239 -9.42 21.56 24.54
N GLU A 240 -9.23 20.34 24.03
CA GLU A 240 -9.97 19.16 24.46
C GLU A 240 -9.08 18.17 25.22
N PRO A 241 -9.23 18.00 26.55
CA PRO A 241 -8.32 17.20 27.37
C PRO A 241 -8.34 15.71 27.00
N LYS A 242 -9.50 15.18 26.58
CA LYS A 242 -9.65 13.78 26.14
C LYS A 242 -8.80 13.46 24.91
N LEU A 243 -8.68 14.40 23.98
CA LEU A 243 -7.87 14.22 22.77
C LEU A 243 -6.38 14.33 23.10
N VAL A 244 -6.00 15.23 24.01
CA VAL A 244 -4.61 15.39 24.46
C VAL A 244 -4.09 14.12 25.15
N GLU A 245 -4.92 13.48 25.98
CA GLU A 245 -4.57 12.22 26.64
C GLU A 245 -4.27 11.10 25.61
N GLU A 246 -5.18 10.88 24.67
CA GLU A 246 -4.97 9.87 23.61
C GLU A 246 -3.79 10.22 22.68
N MET A 247 -3.59 11.50 22.38
CA MET A 247 -2.41 11.94 21.62
C MET A 247 -1.11 11.67 22.35
N THR A 248 -1.09 11.83 23.67
CA THR A 248 0.11 11.56 24.48
C THR A 248 0.45 10.08 24.41
N LYS A 249 -0.55 9.20 24.54
CA LYS A 249 -0.39 7.75 24.36
C LYS A 249 0.13 7.41 22.96
N LEU A 250 -0.50 7.98 21.93
CA LEU A 250 -0.12 7.75 20.54
C LEU A 250 1.30 8.26 20.25
N SER A 251 1.69 9.40 20.81
CA SER A 251 3.02 9.97 20.70
C SER A 251 4.09 9.02 21.23
N SER A 252 3.86 8.39 22.40
CA SER A 252 4.78 7.38 22.93
C SER A 252 4.92 6.16 22.02
N GLN A 253 3.82 5.67 21.43
CA GLN A 253 3.84 4.54 20.48
C GLN A 253 4.60 4.89 19.19
N VAL A 254 4.40 6.10 18.66
CA VAL A 254 5.12 6.57 17.47
C VAL A 254 6.62 6.69 17.75
N GLU A 255 6.99 7.27 18.89
CA GLU A 255 8.40 7.45 19.29
C GLU A 255 9.11 6.09 19.42
N GLU A 256 8.50 5.13 20.12
CA GLU A 256 9.07 3.79 20.28
C GLU A 256 9.31 3.09 18.93
N ASN A 257 8.29 3.08 18.07
CA ASN A 257 8.37 2.49 16.75
C ASN A 257 9.41 3.21 15.86
N TRP A 258 9.47 4.54 15.95
CA TRP A 258 10.42 5.36 15.19
C TRP A 258 11.87 5.13 15.62
N VAL A 259 12.15 5.10 16.92
CA VAL A 259 13.51 4.84 17.45
C VAL A 259 14.01 3.48 16.97
N HIS A 260 13.14 2.45 17.01
CA HIS A 260 13.48 1.12 16.51
C HIS A 260 13.83 1.13 15.00
N LEU A 261 12.96 1.71 14.17
CA LEU A 261 13.17 1.83 12.72
C LEU A 261 14.43 2.65 12.39
N GLN A 262 14.62 3.77 13.08
CA GLN A 262 15.76 4.66 12.89
C GLN A 262 17.08 3.93 13.21
N SER A 263 17.12 3.14 14.27
CA SER A 263 18.29 2.32 14.61
C SER A 263 18.65 1.34 13.49
N LEU A 264 17.66 0.63 12.94
CA LEU A 264 17.85 -0.31 11.83
C LEU A 264 18.34 0.38 10.54
N PHE A 265 17.75 1.54 10.21
CA PHE A 265 18.18 2.33 9.06
C PHE A 265 19.61 2.84 9.25
N ASN A 266 19.93 3.39 10.42
CA ASN A 266 21.26 3.90 10.72
C ASN A 266 22.31 2.79 10.66
N GLN A 267 22.03 1.60 11.22
CA GLN A 267 22.94 0.45 11.12
C GLN A 267 23.21 0.09 9.65
N SER A 268 22.15 -0.02 8.84
CA SER A 268 22.25 -0.36 7.42
C SER A 268 23.04 0.69 6.63
N ILE A 269 22.74 1.97 6.85
CA ILE A 269 23.41 3.10 6.19
C ILE A 269 24.89 3.17 6.59
N CYS A 270 25.21 2.99 7.88
CA CYS A 270 26.59 2.99 8.36
C CYS A 270 27.43 1.88 7.71
N VAL A 271 26.90 0.66 7.65
CA VAL A 271 27.59 -0.48 7.01
C VAL A 271 27.77 -0.23 5.51
N LEU A 272 26.73 0.24 4.82
CA LEU A 272 26.81 0.55 3.38
C LEU A 272 27.82 1.67 3.09
N ASN A 273 27.84 2.72 3.91
CA ASN A 273 28.79 3.82 3.75
C ASN A 273 30.22 3.36 4.02
N TYR A 274 30.44 2.50 5.02
CA TYR A 274 31.75 1.92 5.28
C TYR A 274 32.23 1.07 4.11
N ILE A 275 31.41 0.14 3.61
CA ILE A 275 31.74 -0.71 2.45
C ILE A 275 32.06 0.16 1.22
N LYS A 276 31.21 1.16 0.95
CA LYS A 276 31.44 2.10 -0.16
C LYS A 276 32.77 2.83 -0.02
N SER A 277 33.15 3.24 1.19
CA SER A 277 34.39 4.00 1.43
C SER A 277 35.64 3.13 1.51
N ALA A 278 35.48 1.83 1.78
CA ALA A 278 36.59 0.87 1.88
C ALA A 278 36.91 0.16 0.54
N LEU A 279 35.95 0.10 -0.39
CA LEU A 279 36.12 -0.47 -1.74
C LEU A 279 36.41 0.56 -2.85
N LEU A 280 36.31 1.86 -2.55
CA LEU A 280 36.71 2.98 -3.43
C LEU A 280 38.05 3.54 -2.94
#